data_AF-A0A4R0RUR2-F1
#
_entry.id   AF-A0A4R0RUR2-F1
#
_cell.length_a   1.000
_cell.length_b   1.000
_cell.length_c   1.000
_cell.angle_alpha   90.00
_cell.angle_beta   90.00
_cell.angle_gamma   90.00
#
_symmetry.space_group_name_H-M   'P 1'
#
loop_
_entity.id
_entity.type
_entity.pdbx_description
1 polymer ?
#
loop_
_entity_poly.entity_id
_entity_poly.type
_entity_poly.pdbx_seq_one_letter_code
_entity_poly.pdbx_strand_id
1 'polypeptide(L)'
;MAQQAAESARQLAVQHLTLRVPWSEPPFPANPAGSAAFEGICRDARRNRLARAMTMTGASTIAFAHHADDQVETSIMRMASGSGKVGASGMRFVRRWGMGEREDNGLTWMGAQGMNRYIVRPLLGVSKDRILATCEANGLQYVTDPTNSQPDITVRNYIRNVLREESNLAQSSQKQDNPSPFAHKTSAIRDVIQSLRSSPYDTGPSKLHDAVRRIGEYVQQVDSRVSNFLSQNLIPSPPTTLLFPMTSLQSLQDDDQIALIRRILRHVSPQPWGHISAEASGSHRALQQIAQRVRTPRVQASFTMGAKVWWRPVYIRGPNNSKVGFGISSRSNGGGGWAWLAQRERPWAAKRLDQIGRGDPLEKDVTAQLRVALNERKSCSVLYDCRVLLRFDMAACSRNVVEALQSDANTTIRVTHSTPYHLPQVVLRKPYQPDEILATYSWPSEELRGTWAPKTPVLHAAWIQMSEVRTWDPW
;
A
#
# COMPACT_ATOMS: atom_id res chain seq x y z
N MET A 1 32.87 -3.03 -1.91
CA MET A 1 31.52 -3.40 -2.39
C MET A 1 31.08 -2.58 -3.61
N ALA A 2 30.79 -1.27 -3.49
CA ALA A 2 30.24 -0.49 -4.61
C ALA A 2 31.17 -0.39 -5.84
N GLN A 3 32.47 -0.21 -5.63
CA GLN A 3 33.47 -0.18 -6.72
C GLN A 3 33.52 -1.51 -7.47
N GLN A 4 33.62 -2.63 -6.75
CA GLN A 4 33.65 -3.97 -7.34
C GLN A 4 32.35 -4.29 -8.10
N ALA A 5 31.18 -3.89 -7.60
CA ALA A 5 29.92 -4.03 -8.34
C ALA A 5 29.92 -3.23 -9.67
N ALA A 6 30.50 -2.02 -9.66
CA ALA A 6 30.66 -1.22 -10.87
C ALA A 6 31.65 -1.85 -11.85
N GLU A 7 32.74 -2.45 -11.36
CA GLU A 7 33.69 -3.20 -12.18
C GLU A 7 33.06 -4.43 -12.83
N SER A 8 32.34 -5.26 -12.06
CA SER A 8 31.62 -6.41 -12.60
C SER A 8 30.59 -5.99 -13.66
N ALA A 9 29.86 -4.88 -13.43
CA ALA A 9 28.92 -4.37 -14.42
C ALA A 9 29.62 -3.92 -15.71
N ARG A 10 30.78 -3.27 -15.62
CA ARG A 10 31.60 -2.91 -16.80
C ARG A 10 32.10 -4.15 -17.54
N GLN A 11 32.58 -5.17 -16.82
CA GLN A 11 33.04 -6.43 -17.42
C GLN A 11 31.92 -7.14 -18.19
N LEU A 12 30.68 -7.06 -17.69
CA LEU A 12 29.49 -7.62 -18.34
C LEU A 12 28.88 -6.69 -19.40
N ALA A 13 29.52 -5.55 -19.71
CA ALA A 13 29.00 -4.51 -20.60
C ALA A 13 27.59 -4.00 -20.23
N VAL A 14 27.26 -4.00 -18.93
CA VAL A 14 25.98 -3.52 -18.39
C VAL A 14 26.13 -2.08 -17.92
N GLN A 15 25.20 -1.23 -18.36
CA GLN A 15 25.11 0.15 -17.85
C GLN A 15 24.83 0.13 -16.35
N HIS A 16 25.58 0.92 -15.57
CA HIS A 16 25.44 0.98 -14.13
C HIS A 16 25.36 2.42 -13.64
N LEU A 17 24.65 2.61 -12.52
CA LEU A 17 24.54 3.90 -11.82
C LEU A 17 24.97 3.71 -10.37
N THR A 18 25.96 4.50 -9.94
CA THR A 18 26.41 4.52 -8.55
C THR A 18 25.85 5.75 -7.85
N LEU A 19 24.90 5.54 -6.94
CA LEU A 19 24.24 6.63 -6.21
C LEU A 19 24.65 6.59 -4.74
N ARG A 20 25.33 7.65 -4.29
CA ARG A 20 25.60 7.86 -2.86
C ARG A 20 24.35 8.37 -2.14
N VAL A 21 24.24 8.02 -0.87
CA VAL A 21 23.24 8.62 0.03
C VAL A 21 23.85 9.92 0.57
N PRO A 22 23.23 11.09 0.30
CA PRO A 22 23.70 12.34 0.86
C PRO A 22 23.15 12.47 2.29
N TRP A 23 23.85 11.86 3.25
CA TRP A 23 23.47 11.96 4.67
C TRP A 23 23.50 13.41 5.15
N SER A 24 22.62 13.75 6.10
CA SER A 24 22.46 15.09 6.65
C SER A 24 21.90 16.15 5.70
N GLU A 25 21.47 15.77 4.49
CA GLU A 25 20.77 16.64 3.55
C GLU A 25 19.29 16.23 3.44
N PRO A 26 18.32 17.15 3.57
CA PRO A 26 16.91 16.82 3.40
C PRO A 26 16.64 16.10 2.08
N PRO A 27 15.89 14.98 2.07
CA PRO A 27 15.13 14.39 3.18
C PRO A 27 15.88 13.33 4.00
N PHE A 28 17.18 13.14 3.80
CA PHE A 28 17.99 12.15 4.50
C PHE A 28 18.38 12.67 5.90
N PRO A 29 18.22 11.84 6.95
CA PRO A 29 18.65 12.20 8.28
C PRO A 29 20.18 12.25 8.40
N ALA A 30 20.68 12.64 9.57
CA ALA A 30 22.09 12.45 9.91
C ALA A 30 22.50 10.98 9.77
N ASN A 31 23.79 10.74 9.53
CA ASN A 31 24.33 9.39 9.36
C ASN A 31 23.93 8.50 10.56
N PRO A 32 23.17 7.41 10.34
CA PRO A 32 22.60 6.62 11.42
C PRO A 32 23.61 5.70 12.12
N ALA A 33 24.92 5.81 11.85
CA ALA A 33 25.95 5.00 12.48
C ALA A 33 25.81 5.03 14.02
N GLY A 34 25.72 3.84 14.64
CA GLY A 34 25.51 3.69 16.08
C GLY A 34 24.06 3.82 16.56
N SER A 35 23.09 4.09 15.68
CA SER A 35 21.66 4.14 16.02
C SER A 35 21.06 2.73 16.14
N ALA A 36 20.19 2.52 17.12
CA ALA A 36 19.36 1.31 17.22
C ALA A 36 18.43 1.13 16.00
N ALA A 37 18.14 2.20 15.23
CA ALA A 37 17.32 2.16 14.02
C ALA A 37 18.14 2.11 12.71
N PHE A 38 19.45 1.83 12.80
CA PHE A 38 20.38 1.88 11.67
C PHE A 38 19.88 1.17 10.41
N GLU A 39 19.44 -0.09 10.53
CA GLU A 39 18.99 -0.88 9.37
C GLU A 39 17.74 -0.27 8.71
N GLY A 40 16.79 0.21 9.51
CA GLY A 40 15.55 0.82 9.02
C GLY A 40 15.84 2.08 8.22
N ILE A 41 16.64 3.00 8.78
CA ILE A 41 17.01 4.26 8.14
C ILE A 41 17.81 4.00 6.86
N CYS A 42 18.80 3.10 6.90
CA CYS A 42 19.58 2.73 5.71
C CYS A 42 18.71 2.09 4.62
N ARG A 43 17.72 1.27 5.01
CA ARG A 43 16.77 0.67 4.07
C ARG A 43 15.90 1.73 3.41
N ASP A 44 15.41 2.70 4.14
CA ASP A 44 14.57 3.78 3.60
C ASP A 44 15.37 4.73 2.72
N ALA A 45 16.58 5.11 3.13
CA ALA A 45 17.50 5.88 2.31
C ALA A 45 17.83 5.18 0.99
N ARG A 46 18.14 3.87 1.05
CA ARG A 46 18.37 3.05 -0.15
C ARG A 46 17.14 3.04 -1.07
N ARG A 47 15.95 2.83 -0.50
CA ARG A 47 14.69 2.86 -1.27
C ARG A 47 14.47 4.21 -1.94
N ASN A 48 14.72 5.32 -1.25
CA ASN A 48 14.64 6.66 -1.82
C ASN A 48 15.57 6.81 -3.04
N ARG A 49 16.84 6.42 -2.90
CA ARG A 49 17.83 6.52 -3.99
C ARG A 49 17.46 5.65 -5.18
N LEU A 50 17.03 4.42 -4.95
CA LEU A 50 16.56 3.52 -6.02
C LEU A 50 15.33 4.08 -6.73
N ALA A 51 14.40 4.66 -5.99
CA ALA A 51 13.25 5.30 -6.60
C ALA A 51 13.63 6.53 -7.43
N ARG A 52 14.54 7.39 -6.96
CA ARG A 52 15.05 8.50 -7.79
C ARG A 52 15.74 7.99 -9.05
N ALA A 53 16.54 6.93 -8.95
CA ALA A 53 17.18 6.28 -10.11
C ALA A 53 16.14 5.84 -11.14
N MET A 54 15.09 5.14 -10.70
CA MET A 54 13.99 4.72 -11.58
C MET A 54 13.29 5.91 -12.25
N THR A 55 13.15 7.05 -11.57
CA THR A 55 12.63 8.28 -12.19
C THR A 55 13.55 8.79 -13.29
N MET A 56 14.86 8.90 -12.99
CA MET A 56 15.86 9.44 -13.90
C MET A 56 16.03 8.58 -15.16
N THR A 57 15.92 7.26 -15.03
CA THR A 57 16.06 6.32 -16.17
C THR A 57 14.75 5.98 -16.86
N GLY A 58 13.61 6.45 -16.34
CA GLY A 58 12.29 6.05 -16.82
C GLY A 58 11.91 4.60 -16.53
N ALA A 59 12.63 3.91 -15.66
CA ALA A 59 12.36 2.51 -15.33
C ALA A 59 11.06 2.34 -14.53
N SER A 60 10.17 1.47 -15.01
CA SER A 60 8.92 1.10 -14.32
C SER A 60 9.11 -0.05 -13.34
N THR A 61 10.17 -0.85 -13.48
CA THR A 61 10.38 -2.07 -12.70
C THR A 61 11.80 -2.15 -12.15
N ILE A 62 11.94 -2.65 -10.92
CA ILE A 62 13.24 -2.94 -10.30
C ILE A 62 13.26 -4.37 -9.76
N ALA A 63 14.31 -5.10 -10.10
CA ALA A 63 14.55 -6.45 -9.60
C ALA A 63 15.46 -6.43 -8.37
N PHE A 64 15.09 -7.20 -7.34
CA PHE A 64 15.99 -7.53 -6.24
C PHE A 64 16.32 -9.02 -6.26
N ALA A 65 17.58 -9.34 -5.97
CA ALA A 65 18.09 -10.70 -5.83
C ALA A 65 17.72 -11.34 -4.47
N HIS A 66 16.51 -11.08 -3.96
CA HIS A 66 16.03 -11.77 -2.76
C HIS A 66 15.79 -13.25 -3.09
N HIS A 67 16.20 -14.14 -2.19
CA HIS A 67 16.20 -15.59 -2.40
C HIS A 67 15.32 -16.35 -1.38
N ALA A 68 15.28 -17.69 -1.48
CA ALA A 68 14.43 -18.54 -0.65
C ALA A 68 14.77 -18.46 0.84
N ASP A 69 16.03 -18.31 1.20
CA ASP A 69 16.43 -18.15 2.61
C ASP A 69 15.93 -16.81 3.18
N ASP A 70 15.96 -15.73 2.39
CA ASP A 70 15.38 -14.44 2.80
C ASP A 70 13.86 -14.55 3.05
N GLN A 71 13.19 -15.46 2.32
CA GLN A 71 11.78 -15.79 2.57
C GLN A 71 11.58 -16.48 3.90
N VAL A 72 12.41 -17.48 4.21
CA VAL A 72 12.37 -18.19 5.48
C VAL A 72 12.58 -17.22 6.64
N GLU A 73 13.61 -16.38 6.58
CA GLU A 73 13.89 -15.34 7.58
C GLU A 73 12.71 -14.39 7.75
N THR A 74 12.16 -13.88 6.63
CA THR A 74 11.04 -12.94 6.67
C THR A 74 9.78 -13.59 7.25
N SER A 75 9.53 -14.85 6.91
CA SER A 75 8.35 -15.60 7.34
C SER A 75 8.41 -15.87 8.84
N ILE A 76 9.56 -16.38 9.34
CA ILE A 76 9.81 -16.61 10.77
C ILE A 76 9.67 -15.29 11.56
N MET A 77 10.33 -14.23 11.10
CA MET A 77 10.29 -12.91 11.76
C MET A 77 8.86 -12.38 11.90
N ARG A 78 8.02 -12.54 10.86
CA ARG A 78 6.63 -12.08 10.89
C ARG A 78 5.74 -12.94 11.77
N MET A 79 5.89 -14.26 11.72
CA MET A 79 5.18 -15.19 12.61
C MET A 79 5.52 -14.94 14.08
N ALA A 80 6.80 -14.79 14.41
CA ALA A 80 7.26 -14.45 15.76
C ALA A 80 6.76 -13.08 16.24
N SER A 81 6.38 -12.19 15.31
CA SER A 81 5.77 -10.90 15.63
C SER A 81 4.23 -10.94 15.70
N GLY A 82 3.64 -12.15 15.74
CA GLY A 82 2.19 -12.35 15.84
C GLY A 82 1.42 -12.09 14.55
N SER A 83 2.08 -12.12 13.39
CA SER A 83 1.38 -11.98 12.11
C SER A 83 0.57 -13.23 11.80
N GLY A 84 -0.69 -13.08 11.38
CA GLY A 84 -1.50 -14.19 10.87
C GLY A 84 -0.94 -14.80 9.57
N LYS A 85 -1.55 -15.88 9.06
CA LYS A 85 -1.06 -16.67 7.90
C LYS A 85 -0.69 -15.82 6.68
N VAL A 86 -1.46 -14.79 6.37
CA VAL A 86 -1.19 -13.86 5.24
C VAL A 86 0.06 -13.02 5.47
N GLY A 87 0.38 -12.65 6.71
CA GLY A 87 1.64 -11.99 7.03
C GLY A 87 2.81 -12.96 6.97
N ALA A 88 2.59 -14.23 7.32
CA ALA A 88 3.60 -15.28 7.30
C ALA A 88 4.11 -15.68 5.91
N SER A 89 3.43 -15.30 4.81
CA SER A 89 3.82 -15.66 3.44
C SER A 89 5.05 -14.92 2.89
N GLY A 90 5.83 -14.30 3.77
CA GLY A 90 7.04 -13.55 3.43
C GLY A 90 6.87 -12.50 2.32
N MET A 91 7.87 -12.36 1.46
CA MET A 91 7.84 -11.39 0.36
C MET A 91 7.10 -11.94 -0.87
N ARG A 92 6.58 -11.07 -1.74
CA ARG A 92 5.95 -11.49 -2.99
C ARG A 92 6.92 -11.44 -4.17
N PHE A 93 6.71 -12.28 -5.17
CA PHE A 93 7.49 -12.28 -6.40
C PHE A 93 7.37 -10.95 -7.14
N VAL A 94 6.16 -10.44 -7.26
CA VAL A 94 5.85 -9.13 -7.87
C VAL A 94 5.00 -8.36 -6.88
N ARG A 95 5.30 -7.07 -6.72
CA ARG A 95 4.44 -6.13 -6.00
C ARG A 95 4.59 -4.72 -6.56
N ARG A 96 3.58 -3.87 -6.38
CA ARG A 96 3.77 -2.42 -6.58
C ARG A 96 4.70 -1.84 -5.51
N TRP A 97 5.41 -0.76 -5.84
CA TRP A 97 6.29 -0.06 -4.89
C TRP A 97 5.49 0.54 -3.72
N GLY A 98 4.38 1.22 -4.06
CA GLY A 98 3.47 1.90 -3.14
C GLY A 98 3.79 3.37 -2.95
N MET A 99 2.90 4.11 -2.28
CA MET A 99 2.99 5.57 -2.14
C MET A 99 4.02 6.02 -1.09
N GLY A 100 4.44 5.14 -0.18
CA GLY A 100 5.29 5.51 0.96
C GLY A 100 4.48 5.68 2.24
N GLU A 101 5.10 6.23 3.29
CA GLU A 101 4.44 6.33 4.61
C GLU A 101 3.48 7.52 4.70
N ARG A 102 3.96 8.73 4.40
CA ARG A 102 3.19 9.98 4.47
C ARG A 102 3.81 11.03 3.55
N GLU A 103 3.01 11.98 3.07
CA GLU A 103 3.44 13.04 2.14
C GLU A 103 4.51 13.98 2.75
N ASP A 104 4.49 14.18 4.06
CA ASP A 104 5.49 14.96 4.81
C ASP A 104 6.84 14.24 4.96
N ASN A 105 6.86 12.91 4.88
CA ASN A 105 8.08 12.13 4.94
C ASN A 105 8.74 12.03 3.55
N GLY A 106 9.51 13.06 3.18
CA GLY A 106 10.23 13.11 1.90
C GLY A 106 11.23 11.95 1.68
N LEU A 107 11.59 11.20 2.72
CA LEU A 107 12.50 10.05 2.60
C LEU A 107 11.76 8.84 2.02
N THR A 108 10.53 8.60 2.42
CA THR A 108 9.78 7.38 2.03
C THR A 108 8.65 7.66 1.05
N TRP A 109 8.22 8.91 0.90
CA TRP A 109 7.13 9.31 0.03
C TRP A 109 7.49 9.24 -1.46
N MET A 110 6.64 8.53 -2.20
CA MET A 110 6.66 8.41 -3.66
C MET A 110 5.36 8.89 -4.31
N GLY A 111 4.31 9.12 -3.52
CA GLY A 111 2.99 9.51 -3.99
C GLY A 111 2.48 8.61 -5.12
N ALA A 112 1.75 9.21 -6.06
CA ALA A 112 1.17 8.48 -7.18
C ALA A 112 2.20 7.81 -8.10
N GLN A 113 3.45 8.32 -8.17
CA GLN A 113 4.49 7.70 -8.99
C GLN A 113 4.84 6.29 -8.51
N GLY A 114 4.82 6.07 -7.18
CA GLY A 114 5.05 4.75 -6.59
C GLY A 114 3.97 3.73 -6.94
N MET A 115 2.80 4.18 -7.39
CA MET A 115 1.74 3.28 -7.89
C MET A 115 2.08 2.72 -9.26
N ASN A 116 2.85 3.45 -10.09
CA ASN A 116 3.21 3.02 -11.45
C ASN A 116 4.56 2.29 -11.51
N ARG A 117 5.03 1.77 -10.36
CA ARG A 117 6.32 1.11 -10.24
C ARG A 117 6.20 -0.25 -9.60
N TYR A 118 7.00 -1.19 -10.08
CA TYR A 118 6.99 -2.58 -9.65
C TYR A 118 8.32 -2.99 -9.05
N ILE A 119 8.22 -3.80 -8.00
CA ILE A 119 9.32 -4.53 -7.41
C ILE A 119 9.15 -6.00 -7.78
N VAL A 120 10.15 -6.56 -8.46
CA VAL A 120 10.20 -7.99 -8.80
C VAL A 120 11.32 -8.69 -8.05
N ARG A 121 11.13 -9.96 -7.72
CA ARG A 121 12.08 -10.81 -7.00
C ARG A 121 12.19 -12.16 -7.72
N PRO A 122 12.97 -12.26 -8.81
CA PRO A 122 13.01 -13.47 -9.63
C PRO A 122 13.60 -14.68 -8.89
N LEU A 123 14.55 -14.46 -7.99
CA LEU A 123 15.28 -15.53 -7.29
C LEU A 123 14.59 -16.05 -6.03
N LEU A 124 13.36 -15.62 -5.76
CA LEU A 124 12.69 -15.81 -4.48
C LEU A 124 12.39 -17.27 -4.13
N GLY A 125 12.35 -18.14 -5.14
CA GLY A 125 12.22 -19.60 -4.99
C GLY A 125 13.53 -20.37 -5.11
N VAL A 126 14.66 -19.68 -5.26
CA VAL A 126 16.00 -20.28 -5.43
C VAL A 126 16.74 -20.21 -4.09
N SER A 127 17.34 -21.31 -3.65
CA SER A 127 18.14 -21.32 -2.42
C SER A 127 19.49 -20.63 -2.62
N LYS A 128 20.06 -20.12 -1.52
CA LYS A 128 21.41 -19.54 -1.54
C LYS A 128 22.46 -20.51 -2.07
N ASP A 129 22.41 -21.77 -1.67
CA ASP A 129 23.37 -22.80 -2.11
C ASP A 129 23.34 -22.98 -3.63
N ARG A 130 22.14 -22.95 -4.24
CA ARG A 130 22.01 -23.04 -5.69
C ARG A 130 22.57 -21.79 -6.40
N ILE A 131 22.40 -20.61 -5.80
CA ILE A 131 22.99 -19.36 -6.30
C ILE A 131 24.52 -19.46 -6.27
N LEU A 132 25.11 -19.91 -5.14
CA LEU A 132 26.56 -20.06 -5.00
C LEU A 132 27.13 -21.10 -5.98
N ALA A 133 26.49 -22.26 -6.11
CA ALA A 133 26.89 -23.27 -7.10
C ALA A 133 26.83 -22.74 -8.53
N THR A 134 25.88 -21.84 -8.84
CA THR A 134 25.80 -21.18 -10.14
C THR A 134 26.94 -20.18 -10.33
N CYS A 135 27.29 -19.41 -9.30
CA CYS A 135 28.44 -18.51 -9.33
C CYS A 135 29.75 -19.29 -9.57
N GLU A 136 29.96 -20.39 -8.84
CA GLU A 136 31.14 -21.25 -8.99
C GLU A 136 31.22 -21.87 -10.39
N ALA A 137 30.12 -22.45 -10.89
CA ALA A 137 30.08 -23.06 -12.21
C ALA A 137 30.33 -22.07 -13.36
N ASN A 138 30.05 -20.78 -13.15
CA ASN A 138 30.25 -19.72 -14.15
C ASN A 138 31.47 -18.84 -13.85
N GLY A 139 32.28 -19.16 -12.83
CA GLY A 139 33.42 -18.35 -12.42
C GLY A 139 33.07 -16.91 -12.04
N LEU A 140 31.84 -16.67 -11.55
CA LEU A 140 31.37 -15.34 -11.20
C LEU A 140 31.96 -14.90 -9.85
N GLN A 141 32.74 -13.82 -9.87
CA GLN A 141 33.23 -13.21 -8.65
C GLN A 141 32.13 -12.43 -7.94
N TYR A 142 32.01 -12.61 -6.62
CA TYR A 142 31.07 -11.88 -5.78
C TYR A 142 31.74 -11.38 -4.50
N VAL A 143 31.10 -10.41 -3.85
CA VAL A 143 31.60 -9.80 -2.60
C VAL A 143 30.77 -10.28 -1.43
N THR A 144 31.43 -10.73 -0.38
CA THR A 144 30.79 -11.09 0.89
C THR A 144 30.83 -9.89 1.83
N ASP A 145 29.66 -9.42 2.28
CA ASP A 145 29.57 -8.36 3.29
C ASP A 145 30.01 -8.91 4.67
N PRO A 146 31.04 -8.32 5.32
CA PRO A 146 31.52 -8.74 6.63
C PRO A 146 30.45 -8.69 7.73
N THR A 147 29.43 -7.83 7.59
CA THR A 147 28.33 -7.68 8.57
C THR A 147 27.38 -8.89 8.57
N ASN A 148 27.40 -9.73 7.54
CA ASN A 148 26.62 -10.98 7.50
C ASN A 148 27.03 -11.99 8.59
N SER A 149 28.22 -11.81 9.17
CA SER A 149 28.81 -12.69 10.18
C SER A 149 28.49 -12.28 11.62
N GLN A 150 27.79 -11.14 11.82
CA GLN A 150 27.56 -10.57 13.15
C GLN A 150 26.09 -10.76 13.57
N PRO A 151 25.78 -11.74 14.45
CA PRO A 151 24.41 -12.11 14.82
C PRO A 151 23.69 -11.03 15.64
N ASP A 152 24.43 -10.18 16.35
CA ASP A 152 23.85 -9.18 17.26
C ASP A 152 23.39 -7.89 16.55
N ILE A 153 23.72 -7.72 15.27
CA ILE A 153 23.36 -6.49 14.53
C ILE A 153 21.88 -6.49 14.13
N THR A 154 21.33 -7.63 13.69
CA THR A 154 19.97 -7.67 13.14
C THR A 154 19.21 -8.92 13.56
N VAL A 155 17.89 -8.81 13.66
CA VAL A 155 16.99 -9.96 13.89
C VAL A 155 17.17 -11.02 12.80
N ARG A 156 17.45 -10.63 11.55
CA ARG A 156 17.70 -11.58 10.46
C ARG A 156 19.01 -12.34 10.64
N ASN A 157 20.09 -11.66 11.00
CA ASN A 157 21.36 -12.32 11.30
C ASN A 157 21.23 -13.28 12.48
N TYR A 158 20.44 -12.90 13.49
CA TYR A 158 20.10 -13.79 14.59
C TYR A 158 19.35 -15.04 14.12
N ILE A 159 18.29 -14.90 13.31
CA ILE A 159 17.56 -16.05 12.74
C ILE A 159 18.51 -16.95 11.92
N ARG A 160 19.39 -16.38 11.09
CA ARG A 160 20.41 -17.14 10.36
C ARG A 160 21.31 -17.94 11.28
N ASN A 161 21.73 -17.34 12.40
CA ASN A 161 22.60 -18.00 13.36
C ASN A 161 21.88 -19.15 14.07
N VAL A 162 20.65 -18.95 14.54
CA VAL A 162 19.82 -20.02 15.15
C VAL A 162 19.61 -21.18 14.18
N LEU A 163 19.32 -20.89 12.91
CA LEU A 163 19.16 -21.93 11.88
C LEU A 163 20.45 -22.72 11.64
N ARG A 164 21.63 -22.08 11.72
CA ARG A 164 22.95 -22.73 11.62
C ARG A 164 23.26 -23.57 12.86
N GLU A 165 23.10 -23.01 14.06
CA GLU A 165 23.32 -23.71 15.33
C GLU A 165 22.46 -24.97 15.42
N GLU A 166 21.18 -24.89 15.07
CA GLU A 166 20.29 -26.07 15.09
C GLU A 166 20.62 -27.11 14.02
N SER A 167 21.18 -26.70 12.88
CA SER A 167 21.68 -27.64 11.87
C SER A 167 22.92 -28.37 12.37
N ASN A 168 23.76 -27.68 13.16
CA ASN A 168 24.99 -28.24 13.75
C ASN A 168 24.71 -29.06 15.04
N LEU A 169 23.66 -28.72 15.81
CA LEU A 169 23.22 -29.46 17.01
C LEU A 169 22.65 -30.84 16.69
N ALA A 170 22.27 -31.10 15.43
CA ALA A 170 22.02 -32.46 14.93
C ALA A 170 23.33 -33.29 14.80
N GLN A 171 24.50 -32.67 14.99
CA GLN A 171 25.83 -33.29 14.88
C GLN A 171 26.77 -33.07 16.10
N SER A 172 26.51 -32.14 17.03
CA SER A 172 27.25 -32.07 18.29
C SER A 172 26.52 -31.33 19.42
N SER A 173 26.54 -31.93 20.61
CA SER A 173 25.86 -31.45 21.82
C SER A 173 26.72 -30.45 22.62
N GLN A 174 26.77 -29.17 22.25
CA GLN A 174 27.18 -28.12 23.21
C GLN A 174 26.38 -26.82 23.00
N LYS A 175 25.62 -26.45 24.03
CA LYS A 175 24.95 -25.14 24.15
C LYS A 175 25.95 -24.14 24.73
N GLN A 176 26.20 -23.03 24.03
CA GLN A 176 26.72 -21.81 24.65
C GLN A 176 25.61 -20.76 24.67
N ASP A 177 25.11 -20.47 25.87
CA ASP A 177 24.20 -19.36 26.14
C ASP A 177 24.99 -18.05 26.10
N ASN A 178 25.01 -17.38 24.95
CA ASN A 178 25.39 -15.98 24.87
C ASN A 178 24.13 -15.10 24.95
N PRO A 179 24.11 -14.06 25.81
CA PRO A 179 22.96 -13.17 25.94
C PRO A 179 22.81 -12.29 24.69
N SER A 180 21.89 -12.67 23.80
CA SER A 180 21.55 -11.88 22.62
C SER A 180 20.68 -10.66 22.99
N PRO A 181 20.89 -9.48 22.35
CA PRO A 181 20.02 -8.31 22.48
C PRO A 181 18.54 -8.56 22.16
N PHE A 182 18.21 -9.70 21.53
CA PHE A 182 16.86 -10.08 21.12
C PHE A 182 16.19 -11.13 22.03
N ALA A 183 16.69 -11.34 23.25
CA ALA A 183 16.23 -12.37 24.18
C ALA A 183 14.70 -12.47 24.34
N HIS A 184 13.97 -11.34 24.32
CA HIS A 184 12.50 -11.31 24.44
C HIS A 184 11.73 -11.91 23.25
N LYS A 185 12.36 -12.09 22.09
CA LYS A 185 11.76 -12.74 20.89
C LYS A 185 12.31 -14.14 20.61
N THR A 186 13.33 -14.56 21.35
CA THR A 186 14.04 -15.82 21.09
C THR A 186 13.16 -17.05 21.23
N SER A 187 12.31 -17.14 22.27
CA SER A 187 11.37 -18.27 22.44
C SER A 187 10.38 -18.34 21.28
N ALA A 188 9.72 -17.22 20.96
CA ALA A 188 8.76 -17.16 19.87
C ALA A 188 9.37 -17.52 18.50
N ILE A 189 10.63 -17.14 18.24
CA ILE A 189 11.34 -17.52 17.02
C ILE A 189 11.57 -19.04 16.97
N ARG A 190 12.06 -19.64 18.07
CA ARG A 190 12.28 -21.10 18.14
C ARG A 190 10.98 -21.88 18.03
N ASP A 191 9.92 -21.44 18.69
CA ASP A 191 8.60 -22.09 18.63
C ASP A 191 8.05 -22.12 17.20
N VAL A 192 8.20 -21.01 16.46
CA VAL A 192 7.82 -20.94 15.04
C VAL A 192 8.67 -21.88 14.19
N ILE A 193 9.99 -21.91 14.40
CA ILE A 193 10.90 -22.81 13.65
C ILE A 193 10.48 -24.26 13.89
N GLN A 194 10.24 -24.66 15.14
CA GLN A 194 9.81 -26.01 15.48
C GLN A 194 8.45 -26.36 14.86
N SER A 195 7.50 -25.43 14.90
CA SER A 195 6.18 -25.59 14.27
C SER A 195 6.30 -25.82 12.76
N LEU A 196 7.13 -25.04 12.06
CA LEU A 196 7.34 -25.18 10.61
C LEU A 196 8.02 -26.52 10.25
N ARG A 197 8.85 -27.07 11.15
CA ARG A 197 9.58 -28.33 10.96
C ARG A 197 8.76 -29.59 11.28
N SER A 198 7.64 -29.46 12.00
CA SER A 198 6.82 -30.60 12.46
C SER A 198 6.14 -31.42 11.34
N SER A 199 6.43 -31.16 10.07
CA SER A 199 5.98 -31.94 8.91
C SER A 199 6.72 -33.29 8.81
N PRO A 200 6.03 -34.43 8.56
CA PRO A 200 6.59 -35.78 8.78
C PRO A 200 7.67 -36.28 7.81
N TYR A 201 8.12 -35.50 6.81
CA TYR A 201 9.12 -35.97 5.82
C TYR A 201 10.27 -34.96 5.64
N ASP A 202 11.51 -35.45 5.83
CA ASP A 202 12.85 -34.86 5.53
C ASP A 202 13.51 -33.88 6.54
N THR A 203 14.47 -34.30 7.36
CA THR A 203 15.08 -33.52 8.47
C THR A 203 15.99 -32.34 8.07
N GLY A 204 16.10 -31.98 6.78
CA GLY A 204 17.02 -30.95 6.29
C GLY A 204 16.49 -29.50 6.22
N PRO A 205 17.34 -28.52 5.84
CA PRO A 205 16.95 -27.14 5.53
C PRO A 205 15.89 -27.01 4.42
N SER A 206 15.75 -28.04 3.58
CA SER A 206 14.69 -28.23 2.59
C SER A 206 13.28 -28.09 3.21
N LYS A 207 13.05 -28.62 4.42
CA LYS A 207 11.75 -28.55 5.12
C LYS A 207 11.24 -27.13 5.32
N LEU A 208 12.13 -26.21 5.70
CA LEU A 208 11.76 -24.82 5.97
C LEU A 208 11.41 -24.08 4.68
N HIS A 209 12.22 -24.26 3.64
CA HIS A 209 11.92 -23.73 2.32
C HIS A 209 10.58 -24.24 1.81
N ASP A 210 10.31 -25.54 1.90
CA ASP A 210 9.05 -26.13 1.48
C ASP A 210 7.84 -25.70 2.33
N ALA A 211 8.00 -25.58 3.65
CA ALA A 211 6.93 -25.07 4.51
C ALA A 211 6.55 -23.64 4.15
N VAL A 212 7.55 -22.76 3.97
CA VAL A 212 7.33 -21.36 3.58
C VAL A 212 6.77 -21.26 2.16
N ARG A 213 7.23 -22.09 1.23
CA ARG A 213 6.68 -22.20 -0.12
C ARG A 213 5.20 -22.59 -0.09
N ARG A 214 4.82 -23.62 0.68
CA ARG A 214 3.41 -24.04 0.85
C ARG A 214 2.53 -22.94 1.45
N ILE A 215 3.04 -22.17 2.42
CA ILE A 215 2.33 -20.99 2.95
C ILE A 215 2.13 -19.94 1.84
N GLY A 216 3.17 -19.68 1.04
CA GLY A 216 3.11 -18.79 -0.11
C GLY A 216 2.05 -19.20 -1.14
N GLU A 217 2.05 -20.48 -1.53
CA GLU A 217 1.08 -21.07 -2.45
C GLU A 217 -0.36 -20.97 -1.90
N TYR A 218 -0.56 -21.27 -0.62
CA TYR A 218 -1.86 -21.12 0.03
C TYR A 218 -2.36 -19.67 -0.03
N VAL A 219 -1.50 -18.68 0.26
CA VAL A 219 -1.88 -17.26 0.16
C VAL A 219 -2.20 -16.84 -1.27
N GLN A 220 -1.50 -17.37 -2.27
CA GLN A 220 -1.84 -17.14 -3.69
C GLN A 220 -3.21 -17.74 -4.05
N GLN A 221 -3.54 -18.92 -3.52
CA GLN A 221 -4.86 -19.52 -3.72
C GLN A 221 -5.97 -18.68 -3.06
N VAL A 222 -5.77 -18.22 -1.82
CA VAL A 222 -6.67 -17.26 -1.15
C VAL A 222 -6.85 -16.01 -2.00
N ASP A 223 -5.76 -15.41 -2.48
CA ASP A 223 -5.80 -14.23 -3.33
C ASP A 223 -6.58 -14.47 -4.63
N SER A 224 -6.44 -15.65 -5.23
CA SER A 224 -7.17 -16.03 -6.45
C SER A 224 -8.67 -16.20 -6.19
N ARG A 225 -9.05 -16.86 -5.09
CA ARG A 225 -10.46 -16.98 -4.68
C ARG A 225 -11.10 -15.63 -4.41
N VAL A 226 -10.39 -14.72 -3.74
CA VAL A 226 -10.88 -13.36 -3.49
C VAL A 226 -11.03 -12.55 -4.78
N SER A 227 -10.11 -12.70 -5.75
CA SER A 227 -10.25 -12.07 -7.07
C SER A 227 -11.52 -12.53 -7.79
N ASN A 228 -11.77 -13.85 -7.80
CA ASN A 228 -12.98 -14.42 -8.39
C ASN A 228 -14.25 -13.99 -7.64
N PHE A 229 -14.19 -13.88 -6.32
CA PHE A 229 -15.32 -13.40 -5.53
C PHE A 229 -15.68 -11.95 -5.90
N LEU A 230 -14.68 -11.06 -5.98
CA LEU A 230 -14.89 -9.66 -6.32
C LEU A 230 -15.48 -9.49 -7.72
N SER A 231 -14.97 -10.23 -8.71
CA SER A 231 -15.48 -10.14 -10.09
C SER A 231 -16.93 -10.61 -10.24
N GLN A 232 -17.39 -11.51 -9.37
CA GLN A 232 -18.75 -12.06 -9.42
C GLN A 232 -19.78 -11.31 -8.57
N ASN A 233 -19.34 -10.62 -7.51
CA ASN A 233 -20.26 -10.10 -6.48
C ASN A 233 -20.25 -8.57 -6.32
N LEU A 234 -19.34 -7.85 -6.98
CA LEU A 234 -19.33 -6.39 -6.94
C LEU A 234 -20.53 -5.82 -7.68
N ILE A 235 -21.23 -4.90 -7.02
CA ILE A 235 -22.30 -4.11 -7.63
C ILE A 235 -21.73 -2.75 -8.00
N PRO A 236 -22.11 -2.16 -9.16
CA PRO A 236 -21.74 -0.79 -9.49
C PRO A 236 -22.03 0.18 -8.33
N SER A 237 -21.01 0.96 -7.97
CA SER A 237 -21.05 1.95 -6.90
C SER A 237 -20.32 3.23 -7.31
N PRO A 238 -20.52 4.34 -6.57
CA PRO A 238 -19.76 5.57 -6.80
C PRO A 238 -18.24 5.33 -6.83
N PRO A 239 -17.50 6.15 -7.61
CA PRO A 239 -16.04 6.14 -7.63
C PRO A 239 -15.43 6.09 -6.23
N THR A 240 -14.34 5.35 -6.05
CA THR A 240 -13.63 5.19 -4.75
C THR A 240 -14.45 4.58 -3.59
N THR A 241 -15.63 4.02 -3.88
CA THR A 241 -16.48 3.30 -2.91
C THR A 241 -16.75 1.88 -3.40
N LEU A 242 -17.21 1.01 -2.51
CA LEU A 242 -17.51 -0.39 -2.82
C LEU A 242 -18.86 -0.82 -2.27
N LEU A 243 -19.62 -1.50 -3.11
CA LEU A 243 -20.92 -2.06 -2.78
C LEU A 243 -20.94 -3.56 -3.03
N PHE A 244 -21.33 -4.34 -2.02
CA PHE A 244 -21.48 -5.78 -2.13
C PHE A 244 -22.66 -6.29 -1.28
N PRO A 245 -23.41 -7.30 -1.76
CA PRO A 245 -24.48 -7.92 -0.99
C PRO A 245 -23.98 -8.54 0.32
N MET A 246 -24.79 -8.46 1.39
CA MET A 246 -24.46 -9.12 2.66
C MET A 246 -24.52 -10.66 2.55
N THR A 247 -25.38 -11.18 1.69
CA THR A 247 -25.56 -12.63 1.46
C THR A 247 -24.30 -13.28 0.90
N SER A 248 -23.60 -12.61 -0.03
CA SER A 248 -22.37 -13.11 -0.65
C SER A 248 -21.22 -13.34 0.34
N LEU A 249 -21.24 -12.67 1.50
CA LEU A 249 -20.15 -12.78 2.49
C LEU A 249 -20.28 -13.99 3.40
N GLN A 250 -21.49 -14.54 3.52
CA GLN A 250 -21.73 -15.67 4.42
C GLN A 250 -21.06 -16.95 3.93
N SER A 251 -20.88 -17.09 2.61
CA SER A 251 -20.27 -18.26 1.96
C SER A 251 -18.74 -18.27 1.96
N LEU A 252 -18.08 -17.18 2.39
CA LEU A 252 -16.62 -17.11 2.42
C LEU A 252 -16.05 -17.81 3.66
N GLN A 253 -14.91 -18.48 3.47
CA GLN A 253 -14.08 -18.94 4.58
C GLN A 253 -13.39 -17.76 5.27
N ASP A 254 -12.99 -17.94 6.53
CA ASP A 254 -12.47 -16.84 7.35
C ASP A 254 -11.20 -16.21 6.77
N ASP A 255 -10.27 -17.02 6.23
CA ASP A 255 -9.04 -16.53 5.61
C ASP A 255 -9.33 -15.73 4.32
N ASP A 256 -10.30 -16.17 3.51
CA ASP A 256 -10.76 -15.47 2.31
C ASP A 256 -11.45 -14.15 2.67
N GLN A 257 -12.24 -14.14 3.75
CA GLN A 257 -12.93 -12.94 4.23
C GLN A 257 -11.94 -11.89 4.74
N ILE A 258 -10.91 -12.29 5.49
CA ILE A 258 -9.85 -11.40 5.96
C ILE A 258 -9.09 -10.80 4.77
N ALA A 259 -8.75 -11.62 3.77
CA ALA A 259 -8.06 -11.17 2.57
C ALA A 259 -8.93 -10.21 1.73
N LEU A 260 -10.23 -10.49 1.60
CA LEU A 260 -11.22 -9.60 0.98
C LEU A 260 -11.27 -8.24 1.68
N ILE A 261 -11.39 -8.23 3.02
CA ILE A 261 -11.45 -6.99 3.79
C ILE A 261 -10.17 -6.18 3.64
N ARG A 262 -8.99 -6.82 3.66
CA ARG A 262 -7.72 -6.12 3.40
C ARG A 262 -7.73 -5.44 2.03
N ARG A 263 -8.24 -6.09 0.98
CA ARG A 263 -8.36 -5.48 -0.37
C ARG A 263 -9.34 -4.31 -0.39
N ILE A 264 -10.50 -4.47 0.24
CA ILE A 264 -11.50 -3.39 0.37
C ILE A 264 -10.88 -2.18 1.07
N LEU A 265 -10.20 -2.38 2.20
CA LEU A 265 -9.51 -1.32 2.92
C LEU A 265 -8.45 -0.64 2.05
N ARG A 266 -7.61 -1.40 1.35
CA ARG A 266 -6.59 -0.82 0.45
C ARG A 266 -7.18 0.02 -0.67
N HIS A 267 -8.33 -0.38 -1.21
CA HIS A 267 -8.98 0.33 -2.31
C HIS A 267 -9.65 1.62 -1.82
N VAL A 268 -10.42 1.55 -0.72
CA VAL A 268 -11.29 2.64 -0.24
C VAL A 268 -10.57 3.63 0.69
N SER A 269 -9.53 3.17 1.39
CA SER A 269 -8.87 3.97 2.42
C SER A 269 -8.23 5.25 1.87
N PRO A 270 -8.34 6.39 2.59
CA PRO A 270 -7.57 7.60 2.31
C PRO A 270 -6.08 7.48 2.70
N GLN A 271 -5.66 6.37 3.30
CA GLN A 271 -4.27 6.16 3.75
C GLN A 271 -3.37 5.73 2.60
N PRO A 272 -2.08 6.11 2.56
CA PRO A 272 -1.16 5.78 1.46
C PRO A 272 -1.19 4.31 1.06
N TRP A 273 -1.41 4.05 -0.24
CA TRP A 273 -1.46 2.68 -0.75
C TRP A 273 -0.08 2.03 -0.61
N GLY A 274 -0.05 0.76 -0.19
CA GLY A 274 1.20 0.04 0.01
C GLY A 274 1.85 0.31 1.38
N HIS A 275 1.19 1.06 2.25
CA HIS A 275 1.54 1.22 3.66
C HIS A 275 0.56 0.46 4.57
N ILE A 276 1.03 -0.03 5.72
CA ILE A 276 0.20 -0.83 6.64
C ILE A 276 -1.02 -0.04 7.18
N SER A 277 -0.95 1.29 7.23
CA SER A 277 -2.08 2.12 7.68
C SER A 277 -3.30 2.00 6.77
N ALA A 278 -3.12 1.67 5.49
CA ALA A 278 -4.20 1.34 4.56
C ALA A 278 -4.83 -0.03 4.80
N GLU A 279 -4.29 -0.83 5.72
CA GLU A 279 -4.67 -2.21 6.01
C GLU A 279 -4.96 -2.46 7.49
N ALA A 280 -5.61 -1.50 8.15
CA ALA A 280 -5.84 -1.54 9.59
C ALA A 280 -4.53 -1.71 10.41
N SER A 281 -3.45 -1.08 9.94
CA SER A 281 -2.11 -1.12 10.55
C SER A 281 -1.53 -2.53 10.68
N GLY A 282 -1.95 -3.46 9.80
CA GLY A 282 -1.54 -4.86 9.86
C GLY A 282 -2.16 -5.67 11.00
N SER A 283 -3.09 -5.09 11.77
CA SER A 283 -3.71 -5.75 12.93
C SER A 283 -4.67 -6.85 12.49
N HIS A 284 -4.26 -8.10 12.74
CA HIS A 284 -5.11 -9.27 12.48
C HIS A 284 -6.42 -9.21 13.27
N ARG A 285 -6.35 -8.79 14.55
CA ARG A 285 -7.52 -8.63 15.41
C ARG A 285 -8.51 -7.60 14.86
N ALA A 286 -8.02 -6.47 14.35
CA ALA A 286 -8.90 -5.46 13.75
C ALA A 286 -9.61 -6.01 12.50
N LEU A 287 -8.90 -6.76 11.65
CA LEU A 287 -9.48 -7.39 10.46
C LEU A 287 -10.53 -8.43 10.83
N GLN A 288 -10.29 -9.26 11.86
CA GLN A 288 -11.27 -10.22 12.38
C GLN A 288 -12.52 -9.52 12.93
N GLN A 289 -12.35 -8.41 13.65
CA GLN A 289 -13.49 -7.63 14.15
C GLN A 289 -14.33 -7.03 13.02
N ILE A 290 -13.69 -6.54 11.95
CA ILE A 290 -14.41 -6.09 10.74
C ILE A 290 -15.13 -7.28 10.11
N ALA A 291 -14.45 -8.42 9.93
CA ALA A 291 -15.03 -9.64 9.35
C ALA A 291 -16.28 -10.10 10.09
N GLN A 292 -16.22 -10.15 11.41
CA GLN A 292 -17.35 -10.51 12.25
C GLN A 292 -18.51 -9.52 12.08
N ARG A 293 -18.25 -8.21 12.17
CA ARG A 293 -19.30 -7.18 12.06
C ARG A 293 -19.98 -7.15 10.69
N VAL A 294 -19.21 -7.38 9.63
CA VAL A 294 -19.71 -7.40 8.26
C VAL A 294 -20.54 -8.67 8.00
N ARG A 295 -20.21 -9.80 8.65
CA ARG A 295 -20.92 -11.10 8.52
C ARG A 295 -22.21 -11.17 9.34
N THR A 296 -22.20 -10.63 10.55
CA THR A 296 -23.38 -10.56 11.42
C THR A 296 -23.89 -9.11 11.49
N PRO A 297 -24.53 -8.61 10.42
CA PRO A 297 -25.03 -7.26 10.42
C PRO A 297 -26.07 -7.11 11.54
N ARG A 298 -25.79 -6.26 12.52
CA ARG A 298 -26.88 -5.53 13.17
C ARG A 298 -27.39 -4.60 12.09
N VAL A 299 -28.44 -5.02 11.38
CA VAL A 299 -28.99 -4.53 10.11
C VAL A 299 -29.08 -2.98 9.97
N GLN A 300 -28.84 -2.22 11.03
CA GLN A 300 -29.06 -0.78 11.11
C GLN A 300 -27.84 0.03 11.60
N ALA A 301 -26.73 -0.60 12.02
CA ALA A 301 -25.60 0.11 12.61
C ALA A 301 -24.44 0.25 11.62
N SER A 302 -24.21 1.48 11.14
CA SER A 302 -22.96 1.81 10.44
C SER A 302 -21.79 1.86 11.43
N PHE A 303 -20.58 1.58 10.98
CA PHE A 303 -19.39 1.69 11.82
C PHE A 303 -18.17 2.13 11.01
N THR A 304 -17.24 2.82 11.67
CA THR A 304 -15.93 3.16 11.10
C THR A 304 -14.88 2.25 11.70
N MET A 305 -14.17 1.49 10.87
CA MET A 305 -13.11 0.61 11.32
C MET A 305 -12.19 0.20 10.18
N GLY A 306 -10.90 0.13 10.48
CA GLY A 306 -9.86 -0.19 9.50
C GLY A 306 -9.58 0.99 8.59
N ALA A 307 -8.39 1.58 8.72
CA ALA A 307 -7.84 2.50 7.74
C ALA A 307 -8.76 3.69 7.34
N LYS A 308 -9.53 4.25 8.28
CA LYS A 308 -10.51 5.33 8.02
C LYS A 308 -11.58 4.96 6.97
N VAL A 309 -12.07 3.73 7.01
CA VAL A 309 -13.19 3.25 6.18
C VAL A 309 -14.47 3.20 7.01
N TRP A 310 -15.53 3.78 6.44
CA TRP A 310 -16.88 3.77 6.98
C TRP A 310 -17.73 2.72 6.25
N TRP A 311 -18.23 1.77 7.01
CA TRP A 311 -19.07 0.66 6.55
C TRP A 311 -20.51 1.02 6.86
N ARG A 312 -21.30 1.22 5.82
CA ARG A 312 -22.71 1.64 5.92
C ARG A 312 -23.63 0.56 5.36
N PRO A 313 -24.60 0.05 6.13
CA PRO A 313 -25.62 -0.82 5.58
C PRO A 313 -26.53 -0.01 4.66
N VAL A 314 -26.81 -0.54 3.47
CA VAL A 314 -27.73 0.04 2.49
C VAL A 314 -28.67 -1.06 1.98
N TYR A 315 -29.86 -0.66 1.54
CA TYR A 315 -30.83 -1.59 0.98
C TYR A 315 -30.85 -1.44 -0.54
N ILE A 316 -30.60 -2.51 -1.28
CA ILE A 316 -30.53 -2.51 -2.74
C ILE A 316 -31.81 -3.13 -3.32
N ARG A 317 -32.38 -2.50 -4.36
CA ARG A 317 -33.63 -2.94 -5.01
C ARG A 317 -33.65 -2.60 -6.50
N GLY A 318 -34.56 -3.24 -7.24
CA GLY A 318 -34.74 -3.03 -8.68
C GLY A 318 -33.82 -3.92 -9.54
N PRO A 319 -34.04 -3.95 -10.87
CA PRO A 319 -33.22 -4.76 -11.78
C PRO A 319 -31.75 -4.34 -11.66
N ASN A 320 -30.87 -5.34 -11.62
CA ASN A 320 -29.42 -5.19 -11.44
C ASN A 320 -29.00 -4.33 -10.21
N ASN A 321 -29.83 -4.27 -9.16
CA ASN A 321 -29.56 -3.50 -7.95
C ASN A 321 -29.42 -1.98 -8.18
N SER A 322 -30.11 -1.45 -9.19
CA SER A 322 -30.03 -0.05 -9.65
C SER A 322 -30.53 1.02 -8.67
N LYS A 323 -31.31 0.67 -7.64
CA LYS A 323 -31.83 1.62 -6.64
C LYS A 323 -31.31 1.30 -5.26
N VAL A 324 -30.82 2.33 -4.55
CA VAL A 324 -30.21 2.17 -3.23
C VAL A 324 -30.90 3.02 -2.16
N GLY A 325 -31.52 2.33 -1.21
CA GLY A 325 -32.15 2.92 -0.04
C GLY A 325 -31.14 3.14 1.08
N PHE A 326 -31.19 4.34 1.65
CA PHE A 326 -30.43 4.69 2.84
C PHE A 326 -31.35 4.69 4.07
N GLY A 327 -31.03 3.88 5.07
CA GLY A 327 -31.78 3.85 6.33
C GLY A 327 -32.90 2.80 6.39
N ILE A 328 -33.52 2.69 7.56
CA ILE A 328 -34.37 1.57 7.97
C ILE A 328 -35.74 1.57 7.26
N SER A 329 -36.27 2.76 6.97
CA SER A 329 -37.56 2.96 6.29
C SER A 329 -37.53 2.63 4.79
N SER A 330 -36.36 2.24 4.25
CA SER A 330 -36.22 1.86 2.84
C SER A 330 -36.72 0.44 2.51
N ARG A 331 -37.22 -0.29 3.51
CA ARG A 331 -37.97 -1.55 3.35
C ARG A 331 -39.29 -1.26 2.62
N SER A 332 -39.29 -1.41 1.30
CA SER A 332 -40.53 -1.49 0.51
C SER A 332 -40.90 -2.96 0.28
N ASN A 333 -42.19 -3.26 0.11
CA ASN A 333 -42.80 -4.58 -0.18
C ASN A 333 -42.35 -5.24 -1.51
N GLY A 334 -41.08 -5.12 -1.91
CA GLY A 334 -40.53 -5.67 -3.16
C GLY A 334 -39.17 -6.33 -2.95
N GLY A 335 -38.89 -7.38 -3.74
CA GLY A 335 -37.66 -8.18 -3.68
C GLY A 335 -36.38 -7.36 -3.78
N GLY A 336 -35.67 -7.23 -2.66
CA GLY A 336 -34.41 -6.51 -2.51
C GLY A 336 -33.60 -7.08 -1.34
N GLY A 337 -32.32 -6.71 -1.28
CA GLY A 337 -31.37 -7.26 -0.33
C GLY A 337 -30.64 -6.20 0.49
N TRP A 338 -30.07 -6.61 1.62
CA TRP A 338 -29.12 -5.77 2.34
C TRP A 338 -27.72 -5.89 1.73
N ALA A 339 -27.03 -4.76 1.64
CA ALA A 339 -25.67 -4.65 1.14
C ALA A 339 -24.83 -3.74 2.03
N TRP A 340 -23.51 -3.88 1.95
CA TRP A 340 -22.56 -2.98 2.59
C TRP A 340 -22.00 -2.00 1.58
N LEU A 341 -22.10 -0.71 1.88
CA LEU A 341 -21.34 0.34 1.21
C LEU A 341 -20.11 0.65 2.06
N ALA A 342 -18.93 0.28 1.57
CA ALA A 342 -17.65 0.70 2.12
C ALA A 342 -17.20 1.98 1.41
N GLN A 343 -16.97 3.05 2.18
CA GLN A 343 -16.49 4.33 1.67
C GLN A 343 -15.51 4.97 2.65
N ARG A 344 -14.83 6.02 2.22
CA ARG A 344 -13.96 6.77 3.14
C ARG A 344 -14.78 7.30 4.33
N GLU A 345 -14.15 7.40 5.50
CA GLU A 345 -14.77 8.01 6.70
C GLU A 345 -15.32 9.41 6.39
N ARG A 346 -16.26 9.96 7.15
CA ARG A 346 -16.63 11.37 6.94
C ARG A 346 -15.57 12.29 7.52
N PRO A 347 -15.19 13.39 6.84
CA PRO A 347 -14.40 14.42 7.50
C PRO A 347 -15.23 15.00 8.65
N TRP A 348 -14.55 15.60 9.63
CA TRP A 348 -15.26 16.34 10.68
C TRP A 348 -15.99 17.53 10.06
N ALA A 349 -17.13 17.90 10.65
CA ALA A 349 -17.89 19.06 10.21
C ALA A 349 -17.03 20.33 10.34
N ALA A 350 -17.18 21.27 9.40
CA ALA A 350 -16.43 22.53 9.36
C ALA A 350 -16.43 23.25 10.72
N LYS A 351 -17.61 23.41 11.33
CA LYS A 351 -17.76 24.01 12.67
C LYS A 351 -16.87 23.36 13.74
N ARG A 352 -16.70 22.03 13.69
CA ARG A 352 -15.84 21.31 14.64
C ARG A 352 -14.37 21.51 14.32
N LEU A 353 -14.01 21.54 13.04
CA LEU A 353 -12.66 21.82 12.56
C LEU A 353 -12.20 23.23 12.98
N ASP A 354 -13.08 24.23 12.85
CA ASP A 354 -12.85 25.60 13.29
C ASP A 354 -12.61 25.68 14.81
N GLN A 355 -13.45 25.01 15.60
CA GLN A 355 -13.33 24.96 17.06
C GLN A 355 -11.99 24.41 17.55
N ILE A 356 -11.38 23.47 16.81
CA ILE A 356 -10.10 22.86 17.16
C ILE A 356 -8.92 23.48 16.39
N GLY A 357 -9.16 24.54 15.63
CA GLY A 357 -8.14 25.23 14.84
C GLY A 357 -7.49 24.35 13.76
N ARG A 358 -8.23 23.41 13.16
CA ARG A 358 -7.71 22.55 12.08
C ARG A 358 -8.43 22.85 10.77
N GLY A 359 -7.68 22.89 9.67
CA GLY A 359 -8.27 22.97 8.32
C GLY A 359 -8.95 21.65 7.90
N ASP A 360 -9.79 21.71 6.86
CA ASP A 360 -10.36 20.50 6.26
C ASP A 360 -9.25 19.65 5.63
N PRO A 361 -9.04 18.40 6.08
CA PRO A 361 -8.00 17.53 5.53
C PRO A 361 -8.21 17.15 4.06
N LEU A 362 -9.40 17.39 3.51
CA LEU A 362 -9.71 17.19 2.08
C LEU A 362 -9.55 18.47 1.26
N GLU A 363 -9.26 19.62 1.88
CA GLU A 363 -9.02 20.86 1.16
C GLU A 363 -7.51 21.09 0.99
N LYS A 364 -7.06 21.20 -0.26
CA LYS A 364 -5.65 21.45 -0.60
C LYS A 364 -5.54 22.69 -1.46
N ASP A 365 -4.78 23.67 -1.01
CA ASP A 365 -4.39 24.81 -1.84
C ASP A 365 -3.30 24.37 -2.82
N VAL A 366 -3.59 24.53 -4.12
CA VAL A 366 -2.69 24.14 -5.22
C VAL A 366 -2.15 25.35 -5.98
N THR A 367 -2.46 26.56 -5.52
CA THR A 367 -2.15 27.84 -6.20
C THR A 367 -0.67 27.98 -6.50
N ALA A 368 0.19 27.76 -5.49
CA ALA A 368 1.63 27.88 -5.65
C ALA A 368 2.19 26.90 -6.70
N GLN A 369 1.71 25.65 -6.69
CA GLN A 369 2.13 24.63 -7.65
C GLN A 369 1.68 24.98 -9.08
N LEU A 370 0.47 25.52 -9.22
CA LEU A 370 -0.06 25.95 -10.51
C LEU A 370 0.65 27.19 -11.06
N ARG A 371 1.00 28.17 -10.21
CA ARG A 371 1.78 29.35 -10.62
C ARG A 371 3.17 28.95 -11.14
N VAL A 372 3.85 28.02 -10.48
CA VAL A 372 5.14 27.48 -10.96
C VAL A 372 4.95 26.75 -12.30
N ALA A 373 3.95 25.86 -12.38
CA ALA A 373 3.65 25.10 -13.60
C ALA A 373 3.29 26.01 -14.78
N LEU A 374 2.56 27.10 -14.52
CA LEU A 374 2.21 28.12 -15.50
C LEU A 374 3.45 28.84 -16.05
N ASN A 375 4.34 29.27 -15.16
CA ASN A 375 5.58 29.95 -15.55
C ASN A 375 6.51 29.03 -16.35
N GLU A 376 6.58 27.75 -16.00
CA GLU A 376 7.39 26.76 -16.71
C GLU A 376 6.70 26.17 -17.96
N ARG A 377 5.43 26.51 -18.21
CA ARG A 377 4.57 25.89 -19.24
C ARG A 377 4.57 24.36 -19.19
N LYS A 378 4.49 23.80 -17.99
CA LYS A 378 4.44 22.35 -17.75
C LYS A 378 3.12 21.93 -17.13
N SER A 379 2.79 20.66 -17.29
CA SER A 379 1.71 20.04 -16.52
C SER A 379 2.17 19.77 -15.08
N CYS A 380 1.25 19.88 -14.12
CA CYS A 380 1.51 19.45 -12.75
C CYS A 380 0.46 18.43 -12.30
N SER A 381 0.73 17.72 -11.21
CA SER A 381 -0.18 16.70 -10.70
C SER A 381 -0.29 16.74 -9.19
N VAL A 382 -1.50 16.56 -8.68
CA VAL A 382 -1.83 16.62 -7.26
C VAL A 382 -2.58 15.36 -6.88
N LEU A 383 -2.06 14.65 -5.88
CA LEU A 383 -2.74 13.49 -5.32
C LEU A 383 -3.75 13.95 -4.26
N TYR A 384 -5.03 13.73 -4.52
CA TYR A 384 -6.13 13.99 -3.61
C TYR A 384 -6.44 12.74 -2.79
N ASP A 385 -6.35 12.88 -1.47
CA ASP A 385 -6.77 11.88 -0.48
C ASP A 385 -6.19 10.47 -0.72
N CYS A 386 -4.99 10.39 -1.31
CA CYS A 386 -4.35 9.17 -1.79
C CYS A 386 -5.21 8.29 -2.72
N ARG A 387 -6.31 8.81 -3.30
CA ARG A 387 -7.29 8.02 -4.08
C ARG A 387 -7.41 8.49 -5.52
N VAL A 388 -7.34 9.79 -5.74
CA VAL A 388 -7.51 10.42 -7.06
C VAL A 388 -6.31 11.28 -7.40
N LEU A 389 -5.72 11.08 -8.58
CA LEU A 389 -4.70 11.96 -9.14
C LEU A 389 -5.37 12.99 -10.03
N LEU A 390 -5.16 14.27 -9.69
CA LEU A 390 -5.52 15.39 -10.54
C LEU A 390 -4.31 15.77 -11.38
N ARG A 391 -4.49 15.97 -12.68
CA ARG A 391 -3.48 16.49 -13.60
C ARG A 391 -3.97 17.80 -14.17
N PHE A 392 -3.14 18.82 -14.08
CA PHE A 392 -3.41 20.16 -14.58
C PHE A 392 -2.51 20.41 -15.78
N ASP A 393 -3.11 20.62 -16.95
CA ASP A 393 -2.40 20.99 -18.16
C ASP A 393 -2.47 22.51 -18.36
N MET A 394 -1.43 23.20 -17.91
CA MET A 394 -1.41 24.67 -17.96
C MET A 394 -1.40 25.22 -19.39
N ALA A 395 -1.05 24.43 -20.41
CA ALA A 395 -1.12 24.85 -21.81
C ALA A 395 -2.57 24.98 -22.32
N ALA A 396 -3.49 24.16 -21.78
CA ALA A 396 -4.90 24.19 -22.12
C ALA A 396 -5.74 25.05 -21.15
N CYS A 397 -5.11 25.72 -20.19
CA CYS A 397 -5.79 26.47 -19.15
C CYS A 397 -6.55 27.68 -19.72
N SER A 398 -7.77 27.91 -19.24
CA SER A 398 -8.60 29.02 -19.70
C SER A 398 -7.98 30.38 -19.35
N ARG A 399 -8.05 31.35 -20.27
CA ARG A 399 -7.50 32.70 -20.10
C ARG A 399 -7.95 33.37 -18.80
N ASN A 400 -9.24 33.28 -18.47
CA ASN A 400 -9.80 33.86 -17.23
C ASN A 400 -9.10 33.34 -15.96
N VAL A 401 -8.75 32.06 -15.92
CA VAL A 401 -8.06 31.45 -14.77
C VAL A 401 -6.59 31.85 -14.74
N VAL A 402 -5.93 31.90 -15.91
CA VAL A 402 -4.54 32.35 -16.02
C VAL A 402 -4.39 33.80 -15.58
N GLU A 403 -5.27 34.69 -16.06
CA GLU A 403 -5.32 36.08 -15.66
C GLU A 403 -5.54 36.20 -14.15
N ALA A 404 -6.53 35.48 -13.59
CA ALA A 404 -6.82 35.51 -12.17
C ALA A 404 -5.63 35.02 -11.31
N LEU A 405 -4.87 34.03 -11.76
CA LEU A 405 -3.67 33.54 -11.07
C LEU A 405 -2.50 34.54 -11.10
N GLN A 406 -2.44 35.40 -12.12
CA GLN A 406 -1.36 36.38 -12.34
C GLN A 406 -1.69 37.77 -11.76
N SER A 407 -2.95 38.20 -11.83
CA SER A 407 -3.36 39.57 -11.51
C SER A 407 -3.64 39.82 -10.03
N ASP A 408 -4.14 38.80 -9.32
CA ASP A 408 -4.58 38.94 -7.94
C ASP A 408 -3.81 37.99 -7.02
N ALA A 409 -3.05 38.57 -6.11
CA ALA A 409 -2.29 37.82 -5.11
C ALA A 409 -3.19 36.97 -4.21
N ASN A 410 -4.43 37.42 -3.97
CA ASN A 410 -5.38 36.79 -3.05
C ASN A 410 -6.32 35.76 -3.73
N THR A 411 -6.25 35.63 -5.06
CA THR A 411 -6.98 34.57 -5.76
C THR A 411 -6.29 33.23 -5.52
N THR A 412 -7.08 32.22 -5.13
CA THR A 412 -6.58 30.86 -4.85
C THR A 412 -7.33 29.82 -5.65
N ILE A 413 -6.62 28.78 -6.08
CA ILE A 413 -7.21 27.57 -6.64
C ILE A 413 -7.04 26.46 -5.62
N ARG A 414 -8.16 25.87 -5.21
CA ARG A 414 -8.20 24.85 -4.17
C ARG A 414 -8.87 23.59 -4.71
N VAL A 415 -8.31 22.45 -4.32
CA VAL A 415 -8.98 21.15 -4.46
C VAL A 415 -9.81 20.95 -3.19
N THR A 416 -11.12 20.94 -3.33
CA THR A 416 -12.11 20.66 -2.28
C THR A 416 -12.79 19.32 -2.57
N HIS A 417 -13.92 19.06 -1.90
CA HIS A 417 -14.67 17.82 -2.08
C HIS A 417 -16.16 18.05 -2.22
N SER A 418 -16.78 17.21 -3.04
CA SER A 418 -18.22 17.12 -3.22
C SER A 418 -18.83 16.08 -2.27
N THR A 419 -20.04 16.35 -1.78
CA THR A 419 -20.81 15.39 -0.99
C THR A 419 -21.70 14.54 -1.89
N PRO A 420 -22.05 13.29 -1.51
CA PRO A 420 -21.76 12.62 -0.24
C PRO A 420 -20.52 11.69 -0.24
N TYR A 421 -19.83 11.51 -1.37
CA TYR A 421 -18.73 10.54 -1.52
C TYR A 421 -17.34 11.14 -1.33
N HIS A 422 -17.26 12.45 -1.08
CA HIS A 422 -16.01 13.18 -0.87
C HIS A 422 -15.05 13.03 -2.07
N LEU A 423 -15.60 13.16 -3.28
CA LEU A 423 -14.84 13.17 -4.53
C LEU A 423 -14.30 14.57 -4.80
N PRO A 424 -13.12 14.70 -5.42
CA PRO A 424 -12.48 16.00 -5.58
C PRO A 424 -13.29 16.93 -6.48
N GLN A 425 -13.19 18.21 -6.15
CA GLN A 425 -13.69 19.33 -6.93
C GLN A 425 -12.61 20.42 -6.94
N VAL A 426 -12.43 21.10 -8.05
CA VAL A 426 -11.49 22.22 -8.18
C VAL A 426 -12.29 23.50 -8.19
N VAL A 427 -11.96 24.41 -7.28
CA VAL A 427 -12.63 25.70 -7.13
C VAL A 427 -11.63 26.84 -7.27
N LEU A 428 -12.07 27.91 -7.92
CA LEU A 428 -11.42 29.21 -7.94
C LEU A 428 -12.08 30.09 -6.88
N ARG A 429 -11.30 30.50 -5.88
CA ARG A 429 -11.76 31.38 -4.81
C ARG A 429 -11.16 32.77 -5.01
N LYS A 430 -12.03 33.75 -5.22
CA LYS A 430 -11.68 35.17 -5.32
C LYS A 430 -12.16 35.91 -4.05
N PRO A 431 -11.45 36.96 -3.61
CA PRO A 431 -11.90 37.76 -2.47
C PRO A 431 -13.32 38.29 -2.67
N TYR A 432 -14.15 38.19 -1.63
CA TYR A 432 -15.53 38.72 -1.60
C TYR A 432 -16.49 38.16 -2.67
N GLN A 433 -16.14 37.04 -3.31
CA GLN A 433 -16.98 36.37 -4.30
C GLN A 433 -17.24 34.92 -3.89
N PRO A 434 -18.38 34.33 -4.31
CA PRO A 434 -18.61 32.90 -4.10
C PRO A 434 -17.59 32.06 -4.87
N ASP A 435 -17.27 30.88 -4.34
CA ASP A 435 -16.37 29.93 -4.98
C ASP A 435 -16.91 29.52 -6.36
N GLU A 436 -16.09 29.71 -7.39
CA GLU A 436 -16.38 29.27 -8.77
C GLU A 436 -15.88 27.85 -8.96
N ILE A 437 -16.76 26.91 -9.29
CA ILE A 437 -16.40 25.52 -9.53
C ILE A 437 -15.83 25.40 -10.95
N LEU A 438 -14.54 25.08 -11.07
CA LEU A 438 -13.88 24.89 -12.36
C LEU A 438 -14.10 23.48 -12.90
N ALA A 439 -13.99 22.46 -12.03
CA ALA A 439 -14.15 21.06 -12.42
C ALA A 439 -14.60 20.20 -11.24
N THR A 440 -15.36 19.15 -11.54
CA THR A 440 -15.75 18.10 -10.59
C THR A 440 -15.34 16.75 -11.13
N TYR A 441 -15.06 15.80 -10.23
CA TYR A 441 -14.75 14.42 -10.64
C TYR A 441 -15.84 13.83 -11.55
N SER A 442 -15.45 13.41 -12.75
CA SER A 442 -16.35 12.75 -13.71
C SER A 442 -16.51 11.28 -13.37
N TRP A 443 -17.74 10.79 -13.42
CA TRP A 443 -18.05 9.40 -13.11
C TRP A 443 -17.84 8.54 -14.38
N PRO A 444 -17.08 7.44 -14.31
CA PRO A 444 -16.71 6.67 -15.51
C PRO A 444 -17.87 5.97 -16.25
N SER A 445 -19.09 5.87 -15.68
CA SER A 445 -20.19 5.10 -16.30
C SER A 445 -21.54 5.81 -16.28
N GLU A 446 -22.27 5.67 -17.39
CA GLU A 446 -23.70 6.02 -17.48
C GLU A 446 -24.60 5.02 -16.75
N GLU A 447 -24.09 3.83 -16.42
CA GLU A 447 -24.81 2.75 -15.73
C GLU A 447 -25.18 3.08 -14.27
N LEU A 448 -24.48 4.03 -13.65
CA LEU A 448 -24.77 4.52 -12.29
C LEU A 448 -25.91 5.56 -12.25
N ARG A 449 -26.54 5.88 -13.40
CA ARG A 449 -27.69 6.79 -13.49
C ARG A 449 -28.87 6.26 -12.67
N GLY A 450 -29.36 7.09 -11.74
CA GLY A 450 -30.37 6.71 -10.75
C GLY A 450 -30.06 7.29 -9.37
N THR A 451 -30.11 6.47 -8.32
CA THR A 451 -29.93 6.92 -6.92
C THR A 451 -28.53 7.47 -6.60
N TRP A 452 -27.52 7.05 -7.36
CA TRP A 452 -26.14 7.45 -7.13
C TRP A 452 -25.75 8.77 -7.80
N ALA A 453 -26.52 9.20 -8.80
CA ALA A 453 -26.19 10.37 -9.61
C ALA A 453 -25.98 11.62 -8.72
N PRO A 454 -24.88 12.35 -8.92
CA PRO A 454 -24.66 13.59 -8.19
C PRO A 454 -25.81 14.57 -8.48
N LYS A 455 -26.28 15.27 -7.44
CA LYS A 455 -27.29 16.33 -7.60
C LYS A 455 -26.72 17.56 -8.29
N THR A 456 -25.41 17.76 -8.18
CA THR A 456 -24.67 18.84 -8.83
C THR A 456 -24.22 18.39 -10.22
N PRO A 457 -24.32 19.27 -11.24
CA PRO A 457 -23.85 18.95 -12.59
C PRO A 457 -22.35 18.67 -12.58
N VAL A 458 -21.93 17.69 -13.38
CA VAL A 458 -20.51 17.43 -13.61
C VAL A 458 -19.96 18.56 -14.45
N LEU A 459 -19.10 19.39 -13.86
CA LEU A 459 -18.37 20.44 -14.56
C LEU A 459 -17.01 19.91 -14.97
N HIS A 460 -16.61 20.23 -16.20
CA HIS A 460 -15.36 19.77 -16.79
C HIS A 460 -14.60 20.97 -17.35
N ALA A 461 -13.34 21.11 -16.95
CA ALA A 461 -12.39 22.00 -17.59
C ALA A 461 -11.41 21.14 -18.40
N ALA A 462 -11.20 21.47 -19.68
CA ALA A 462 -10.34 20.69 -20.57
C ALA A 462 -8.90 20.50 -20.05
N TRP A 463 -8.44 21.44 -19.22
CA TRP A 463 -7.11 21.45 -18.62
C TRP A 463 -7.00 20.70 -17.29
N ILE A 464 -8.09 20.09 -16.79
CA ILE A 464 -8.12 19.34 -15.53
C ILE A 464 -8.58 17.92 -15.80
N GLN A 465 -7.68 16.96 -15.60
CA GLN A 465 -8.00 15.53 -15.65
C GLN A 465 -7.96 14.94 -14.25
N MET A 466 -8.93 14.10 -13.92
CA MET A 466 -8.98 13.39 -12.64
C MET A 466 -9.09 11.89 -12.88
N SER A 467 -8.21 11.11 -12.26
CA SER A 467 -8.19 9.64 -12.42
C SER A 467 -7.94 8.94 -11.10
N GLU A 468 -8.67 7.86 -10.85
CA GLU A 468 -8.37 6.95 -9.73
C GLU A 468 -6.97 6.32 -9.87
N VAL A 469 -6.27 6.23 -8.75
CA VAL A 469 -4.93 5.57 -8.69
C VAL A 469 -4.94 4.26 -7.91
N ARG A 470 -6.07 3.92 -7.30
CA ARG A 470 -6.21 2.70 -6.49
C ARG A 470 -6.50 1.52 -7.40
N THR A 471 -5.83 0.40 -7.13
CA THR A 471 -6.03 -0.84 -7.88
C THR A 471 -6.53 -1.95 -6.96
N TRP A 472 -7.14 -2.95 -7.59
CA TRP A 472 -7.58 -4.18 -6.96
C TRP A 472 -6.50 -5.25 -6.86
N ASP A 473 -5.30 -4.92 -7.33
CA ASP A 473 -4.25 -5.92 -7.47
C ASP A 473 -3.99 -6.59 -6.11
N PRO A 474 -3.81 -7.92 -6.11
CA PRO A 474 -3.12 -8.54 -5.00
C PRO A 474 -1.81 -7.77 -4.76
N TRP A 475 -1.40 -7.65 -3.50
CA TRP A 475 -0.14 -6.98 -3.14
C TRP A 475 1.03 -7.35 -4.03
#